data_AF-A0A9D1ZKV2-F1
#
_entry.id   AF-A0A9D1ZKV2-F1
#
_cell.length_a   1.000
_cell.length_b   1.000
_cell.length_c   1.000
_cell.angle_alpha   90.00
_cell.angle_beta   90.00
_cell.angle_gamma   90.00
#
_symmetry.space_group_name_H-M   'P 1'
#
loop_
_entity.id
_entity.type
_entity.pdbx_description
1 polymer ?
#
loop_
_entity_poly.entity_id
_entity_poly.type
_entity_poly.pdbx_seq_one_letter_code
_entity_poly.pdbx_strand_id
1 'polypeptide(L)' 'MIAMIENINLDELYDLQEKLFKLGMLTTDKDVSDKIYEVLHLVDEGIERKKNAGTN' A
#
# COMPACT_ATOMS: atom_id res chain seq x y z
N MET A 1 -10.33 0.23 7.19
CA MET A 1 -9.19 0.45 6.27
C MET A 1 -9.04 -0.68 5.27
N ILE A 2 -8.98 -1.95 5.68
CA ILE A 2 -8.84 -3.11 4.76
C ILE A 2 -9.94 -3.14 3.67
N ALA A 3 -11.21 -2.93 4.03
CA ALA A 3 -12.33 -2.89 3.07
C ALA A 3 -12.25 -1.75 2.03
N MET A 4 -11.50 -0.66 2.29
CA MET A 4 -11.27 0.39 1.30
C MET A 4 -10.21 -0.03 0.27
N ILE A 5 -9.16 -0.74 0.71
CA ILE A 5 -8.09 -1.27 -0.14
C ILE A 5 -8.61 -2.36 -1.08
N GLU A 6 -9.58 -3.16 -0.64
CA GLU A 6 -10.20 -4.19 -1.47
C GLU A 6 -10.97 -3.64 -2.68
N ASN A 7 -11.45 -2.40 -2.61
CA ASN A 7 -12.16 -1.73 -3.70
C ASN A 7 -11.23 -1.03 -4.71
N ILE A 8 -9.93 -0.90 -4.40
CA ILE A 8 -8.92 -0.33 -5.30
C ILE A 8 -8.48 -1.43 -6.28
N ASN A 9 -8.28 -1.14 -7.56
CA ASN A 9 -7.82 -2.16 -8.51
C ASN A 9 -6.32 -2.48 -8.32
N LEU A 10 -5.82 -3.57 -8.90
CA LEU A 10 -4.45 -4.02 -8.67
C LEU A 10 -3.40 -3.00 -9.16
N ASP A 11 -3.64 -2.35 -10.29
CA ASP A 11 -2.73 -1.35 -10.87
C ASP A 11 -2.69 -0.09 -9.99
N GLU A 12 -3.84 0.36 -9.50
CA GLU A 12 -3.95 1.47 -8.55
C GLU A 12 -3.24 1.18 -7.22
N LEU A 13 -3.21 -0.08 -6.77
CA LEU A 13 -2.45 -0.47 -5.59
C LEU A 13 -0.93 -0.39 -5.83
N TYR A 14 -0.45 -0.81 -6.99
CA TYR A 14 0.97 -0.65 -7.35
C TYR A 14 1.37 0.83 -7.45
N ASP A 15 0.52 1.66 -8.07
CA ASP A 15 0.71 3.12 -8.12
C ASP A 15 0.77 3.75 -6.72
N LEU A 16 -0.11 3.28 -5.81
CA LEU A 16 -0.15 3.76 -4.43
C LEU A 16 1.09 3.32 -3.64
N GLN A 17 1.52 2.07 -3.82
CA GLN A 17 2.74 1.53 -3.23
C GLN A 17 3.96 2.38 -3.62
N GLU A 18 4.12 2.68 -4.91
CA GLU A 18 5.25 3.49 -5.39
C GLU A 18 5.22 4.92 -4.80
N LYS A 19 4.05 5.56 -4.77
CA LYS A 19 3.88 6.92 -4.22
C LYS A 19 4.19 6.96 -2.73
N LEU A 20 3.68 6.00 -1.95
CA LEU A 20 3.93 5.91 -0.52
C LEU A 20 5.40 5.61 -0.23
N PHE A 21 6.05 4.74 -1.01
CA PHE A 21 7.48 4.46 -0.86
C PHE A 21 8.33 5.71 -1.07
N LYS A 22 8.08 6.46 -2.15
CA LYS A 22 8.75 7.75 -2.41
C LYS A 22 8.49 8.75 -1.28
N LEU A 23 7.25 8.83 -0.78
CA LEU A 23 6.91 9.72 0.31
C LEU A 23 7.65 9.35 1.61
N GLY A 24 7.72 8.06 1.94
CA GLY A 24 8.45 7.56 3.10
C GLY A 24 9.94 7.89 3.05
N MET A 25 10.56 7.76 1.87
CA MET A 25 11.96 8.13 1.65
C MET A 25 12.23 9.63 1.78
N LEU A 26 11.29 10.48 1.37
CA LEU A 26 11.43 11.94 1.43
C LEU A 26 11.06 12.53 2.80
N THR A 27 10.39 11.74 3.64
CA THR A 27 9.93 12.17 4.96
C THR A 27 11.05 12.05 5.99
N THR A 28 11.46 13.17 6.57
CA THR A 28 12.48 13.23 7.63
C THR A 28 11.90 13.05 9.03
N ASP A 29 10.60 13.30 9.20
CA ASP A 29 9.87 13.07 10.44
C ASP A 29 9.67 11.57 10.66
N LYS A 30 10.22 11.04 11.76
CA LYS A 30 10.17 9.60 12.06
C LYS A 30 8.73 9.10 12.26
N ASP A 31 7.89 9.85 12.96
CA ASP A 31 6.53 9.41 13.27
C ASP A 31 5.65 9.40 12.03
N VAL A 32 5.88 10.33 11.10
CA VAL A 32 5.21 10.35 9.80
C VAL A 32 5.74 9.24 8.91
N SER A 33 7.05 9.02 8.86
CA SER A 33 7.68 7.94 8.09
C SER A 33 7.19 6.56 8.54
N ASP A 34 7.16 6.30 9.85
CA ASP A 34 6.67 5.04 10.43
C ASP A 34 5.20 4.77 10.04
N LYS A 35 4.34 5.80 10.05
CA LYS A 35 2.94 5.69 9.57
C LYS A 35 2.83 5.42 8.08
N ILE A 36 3.69 6.02 7.26
CA ILE A 36 3.72 5.76 5.82
C ILE A 36 4.08 4.29 5.57
N TYR A 37 5.04 3.75 6.31
CA TYR A 37 5.43 2.34 6.20
C TYR A 37 4.34 1.39 6.72
N GLU A 38 3.58 1.77 7.74
CA GLU A 38 2.38 1.03 8.17
C GLU A 38 1.33 0.95 7.05
N VAL A 39 1.07 2.07 6.36
CA VAL A 39 0.14 2.09 5.23
C VAL A 39 0.69 1.28 4.04
N LEU A 40 2.00 1.34 3.76
CA LEU A 40 2.64 0.49 2.76
C LEU A 40 2.40 -0.99 3.02
N HIS A 41 2.54 -1.44 4.27
CA HIS A 41 2.28 -2.83 4.63
C HIS A 41 0.83 -3.25 4.32
N LEU A 42 -0.15 -2.39 4.61
CA LEU A 42 -1.55 -2.65 4.29
C LEU A 42 -1.81 -2.71 2.78
N VAL A 43 -1.09 -1.91 1.99
CA VAL A 43 -1.15 -1.94 0.51
C VAL A 43 -0.54 -3.22 -0.02
N ASP A 44 0.59 -3.67 0.51
CA ASP A 44 1.26 -4.93 0.16
C ASP A 44 0.32 -6.12 0.40
N GLU A 45 -0.30 -6.20 1.58
CA GLU A 45 -1.30 -7.24 1.86
C GLU A 45 -2.49 -7.18 0.88
N GLY A 46 -2.92 -5.98 0.49
CA GLY A 46 -3.98 -5.77 -0.50
C GLY A 46 -3.61 -6.33 -1.88
N ILE A 47 -2.38 -6.09 -2.31
CA ILE A 47 -1.81 -6.63 -3.56
C ILE A 47 -1.78 -8.16 -3.50
N GLU A 48 -1.25 -8.73 -2.43
CA GLU A 48 -1.17 -10.19 -2.25
C GLU A 48 -2.56 -10.84 -2.29
N ARG A 49 -3.53 -10.28 -1.54
CA ARG A 49 -4.91 -10.77 -1.54
C ARG A 49 -5.53 -10.75 -2.94
N LYS A 50 -5.32 -9.67 -3.72
CA LYS A 50 -5.86 -9.57 -5.10
C LYS A 50 -5.20 -10.50 -6.08
N LYS A 51 -3.87 -10.67 -6.00
CA LYS A 51 -3.16 -11.66 -6.82
C LYS A 51 -3.70 -13.06 -6.56
N ASN A 52 -3.91 -13.41 -5.29
CA ASN A 52 -4.46 -14.71 -4.92
C ASN A 52 -5.93 -14.88 -5.32
N ALA A 53 -6.74 -13.81 -5.30
CA ALA A 53 -8.13 -13.85 -5.76
C ALA A 53 -8.28 -14.03 -7.27
N GLY A 54 -7.37 -13.49 -8.08
CA GLY A 54 -7.37 -13.64 -9.55
C GLY A 54 -6.78 -14.95 -10.07
N THR A 55 -6.26 -15.81 -9.19
CA THR A 55 -5.58 -17.08 -9.54
C THR A 55 -6.49 -18.32 -9.34
N ASN A 56 -7.78 -18.12 -9.03
CA ASN A 56 -8.80 -19.19 -8.91
C ASN A 56 -9.82 -19.16 -10.04
#